data_AF-A0A6P0M323-F1
#
_entry.id   AF-A0A6P0M323-F1
#
_cell.length_a   1.000
_cell.length_b   1.000
_cell.length_c   1.000
_cell.angle_alpha   90.00
_cell.angle_beta   90.00
_cell.angle_gamma   90.00
#
_symmetry.space_group_name_H-M   'P 1'
#
loop_
_entity.id
_entity.type
_entity.pdbx_description
1 polymer ?
#
loop_
_entity_poly.entity_id
_entity_poly.type
_entity_poly.pdbx_seq_one_letter_code
_entity_poly.pdbx_strand_id
1 'polypeptide(L)'
;PLDFFVLFSSAASLLGSPGQGNHSAANGFLDGLAHYRRGMGLSGLSIHWGAVAQVGEAAERGADMRASKQGMGVISPTQVLESLELLMSGEDVEVGVVPLEWSAWQERLAQWPFLADWQETIQTTLASLCPSGLKAILVTLS
;
A
#
# COMPACT_ATOMS: atom_id res chain seq x y z
N PRO A 1 -28.01 -0.36 -5.20
CA PRO A 1 -26.53 -0.41 -5.37
C PRO A 1 -25.88 -0.15 -4.01
N LEU A 2 -24.64 -0.61 -3.78
CA LEU A 2 -23.92 -0.29 -2.55
C LEU A 2 -23.31 1.11 -2.66
N ASP A 3 -23.39 1.90 -1.60
CA ASP A 3 -22.67 3.18 -1.52
C ASP A 3 -21.15 2.92 -1.49
N PHE A 4 -20.72 1.92 -0.72
CA PHE A 4 -19.32 1.53 -0.59
C PHE A 4 -19.12 0.03 -0.71
N PHE A 5 -18.01 -0.37 -1.33
CA PHE A 5 -17.52 -1.75 -1.35
C PHE A 5 -16.00 -1.69 -1.19
N VAL A 6 -15.53 -1.92 0.03
CA VAL A 6 -14.12 -1.73 0.42
C VAL A 6 -13.49 -3.08 0.73
N LEU A 7 -12.37 -3.37 0.09
CA LEU A 7 -11.57 -4.57 0.27
C LEU A 7 -10.29 -4.22 1.01
N PHE A 8 -10.00 -4.99 2.06
CA PHE A 8 -8.79 -4.80 2.86
C PHE A 8 -7.74 -5.74 2.30
N SER A 9 -6.92 -5.20 1.41
CA SER A 9 -5.78 -5.85 0.82
C SER A 9 -4.53 -5.63 1.68
N SER A 10 -3.38 -6.08 1.21
CA SER A 10 -2.10 -5.99 1.91
C SER A 10 -1.05 -5.37 1.03
N ALA A 11 -0.13 -4.61 1.64
CA ALA A 11 1.11 -4.18 1.01
C ALA A 11 1.92 -5.36 0.44
N ALA A 12 1.68 -6.59 0.90
CA ALA A 12 2.31 -7.79 0.37
C ALA A 12 1.90 -8.14 -1.07
N SER A 13 0.70 -7.78 -1.55
CA SER A 13 0.34 -7.94 -2.97
C SER A 13 0.99 -6.88 -3.86
N LEU A 14 1.22 -5.69 -3.31
CA LEU A 14 1.80 -4.55 -4.02
C LEU A 14 3.33 -4.58 -4.07
N LEU A 15 3.98 -4.73 -2.91
CA LEU A 15 5.44 -4.63 -2.74
C LEU A 15 6.14 -6.00 -2.69
N GLY A 16 5.36 -7.08 -2.62
CA GLY A 16 5.85 -8.43 -2.41
C GLY A 16 6.29 -8.69 -0.96
N SER A 17 6.14 -9.92 -0.50
CA SER A 17 6.61 -10.35 0.83
C SER A 17 7.19 -11.77 0.75
N PRO A 18 8.53 -11.94 0.84
CA PRO A 18 9.17 -13.24 0.74
C PRO A 18 8.57 -14.26 1.72
N GLY A 19 8.22 -15.45 1.20
CA GLY A 19 7.57 -16.51 1.97
C GLY A 19 6.06 -16.36 2.14
N GLN A 20 5.44 -15.30 1.59
CA GLN A 20 4.01 -15.02 1.71
C GLN A 20 3.27 -15.09 0.36
N GLY A 21 3.73 -15.93 -0.59
CA GLY A 21 3.16 -15.99 -1.95
C GLY A 21 1.65 -16.23 -1.99
N ASN A 22 1.14 -17.14 -1.14
CA ASN A 22 -0.30 -17.40 -1.04
C ASN A 22 -1.09 -16.17 -0.54
N HIS A 23 -0.52 -15.43 0.42
CA HIS A 23 -1.13 -14.22 0.95
C HIS A 23 -1.11 -13.10 -0.09
N SER A 24 0.02 -12.89 -0.79
CA SER A 24 0.11 -11.93 -1.89
C SER A 24 -0.89 -12.25 -3.01
N ALA A 25 -1.05 -13.51 -3.40
CA ALA A 25 -1.99 -13.92 -4.43
C ALA A 25 -3.46 -13.69 -4.02
N ALA A 26 -3.82 -14.03 -2.78
CA ALA A 26 -5.16 -13.80 -2.26
C ALA A 26 -5.51 -12.30 -2.22
N ASN A 27 -4.57 -11.46 -1.79
CA ASN A 27 -4.76 -10.01 -1.78
C ASN A 27 -4.80 -9.44 -3.22
N GLY A 28 -3.94 -9.92 -4.12
CA GLY A 28 -3.98 -9.56 -5.54
C GLY A 28 -5.31 -9.86 -6.22
N PHE A 29 -6.00 -10.92 -5.79
CA PHE A 29 -7.37 -11.19 -6.25
C PHE A 29 -8.37 -10.12 -5.78
N LEU A 30 -8.24 -9.61 -4.55
CA LEU A 30 -9.08 -8.52 -4.05
C LEU A 30 -8.86 -7.24 -4.87
N ASP A 31 -7.60 -6.95 -5.19
CA ASP A 31 -7.20 -5.79 -5.99
C ASP A 31 -7.87 -5.88 -7.38
N GLY A 32 -7.72 -7.00 -8.07
CA GLY A 32 -8.39 -7.26 -9.35
C GLY A 32 -9.92 -7.24 -9.27
N LEU A 33 -10.51 -7.69 -8.16
CA LEU A 33 -11.96 -7.66 -7.97
C LEU A 33 -12.48 -6.22 -7.85
N ALA A 34 -11.75 -5.31 -7.19
CA ALA A 34 -12.12 -3.90 -7.13
C ALA A 34 -12.19 -3.27 -8.53
N HIS A 35 -11.17 -3.50 -9.36
CA HIS A 35 -11.12 -3.04 -10.75
C HIS A 35 -12.23 -3.65 -11.60
N TYR A 36 -12.45 -4.97 -11.50
CA TYR A 36 -13.51 -5.65 -12.22
C TYR A 36 -14.89 -5.04 -11.92
N ARG A 37 -15.16 -4.73 -10.65
CA ARG A 37 -16.41 -4.08 -10.24
C ARG A 37 -16.55 -2.67 -10.81
N ARG A 38 -15.49 -1.86 -10.76
CA ARG A 38 -15.48 -0.52 -11.34
C ARG A 38 -15.70 -0.55 -12.85
N GLY A 39 -15.14 -1.53 -13.56
CA GLY A 39 -15.41 -1.78 -14.98
C GLY A 39 -16.87 -2.10 -15.31
N MET A 40 -17.65 -2.58 -14.32
CA MET A 40 -19.10 -2.79 -14.44
C MET A 40 -19.93 -1.59 -13.93
N GLY A 41 -19.30 -0.45 -13.62
CA GLY A 41 -19.97 0.72 -13.04
C GLY A 41 -20.43 0.51 -11.59
N LEU A 42 -19.85 -0.47 -10.87
CA LEU A 42 -20.14 -0.73 -9.46
C LEU A 42 -19.04 -0.18 -8.56
N SER A 43 -19.41 0.24 -7.34
CA SER A 43 -18.43 0.66 -6.33
C SER A 43 -17.42 -0.45 -6.04
N GLY A 44 -16.15 -0.06 -5.89
CA GLY A 44 -15.03 -0.93 -5.55
C GLY A 44 -13.80 -0.11 -5.17
N LEU A 45 -13.24 -0.40 -3.99
CA LEU A 45 -12.01 0.19 -3.47
C LEU A 45 -11.18 -0.94 -2.83
N SER A 46 -9.94 -1.14 -3.27
CA SER A 46 -8.96 -2.00 -2.59
C SER A 46 -7.92 -1.14 -1.87
N ILE A 47 -7.66 -1.44 -0.60
CA ILE A 47 -6.67 -0.71 0.21
C ILE A 47 -5.56 -1.67 0.62
N HIS A 48 -4.32 -1.40 0.20
CA HIS A 48 -3.16 -2.18 0.58
C HIS A 48 -2.61 -1.66 1.90
N TRP A 49 -2.96 -2.33 2.99
CA TRP A 49 -2.50 -1.93 4.31
C TRP A 49 -1.08 -2.41 4.57
N GLY A 50 -0.24 -1.51 5.10
CA GLY A 50 0.99 -1.85 5.79
C GLY A 50 0.73 -2.53 7.15
N ALA A 51 1.79 -2.75 7.93
CA ALA A 51 1.65 -3.36 9.25
C ALA A 51 0.83 -2.44 10.18
N VAL A 52 -0.18 -2.98 10.87
CA VAL A 52 -1.03 -2.25 11.83
C VAL A 52 -0.62 -2.61 13.25
N ALA A 53 -0.37 -1.60 14.07
CA ALA A 53 0.11 -1.74 15.43
C ALA A 53 -0.95 -2.39 16.32
N GLN A 54 -0.50 -3.27 17.23
CA GLN A 54 -1.27 -3.75 18.39
C GLN A 54 -2.56 -4.52 18.06
N VAL A 55 -2.86 -4.78 16.79
CA VAL A 55 -4.10 -5.43 16.35
C VAL A 55 -3.84 -6.34 15.14
N GLY A 56 -4.52 -7.49 15.11
CA GLY A 56 -4.56 -8.39 13.96
C GLY A 56 -3.29 -9.25 13.76
N GLU A 57 -3.23 -9.92 12.61
CA GLU A 57 -2.19 -10.91 12.26
C GLU A 57 -0.76 -10.33 12.32
N ALA A 58 -0.62 -9.01 12.11
CA ALA A 58 0.65 -8.30 12.17
C ALA A 58 1.28 -8.32 13.57
N ALA A 59 0.47 -8.08 14.60
CA ALA A 59 0.88 -8.12 16.01
C ALA A 59 1.21 -9.54 16.48
N GLU A 60 0.49 -10.56 15.98
CA GLU A 60 0.67 -11.95 16.39
C GLU A 60 1.89 -12.63 15.75
N ARG A 61 2.32 -12.21 14.56
CA ARG A 61 3.40 -12.86 13.79
C ARG A 61 4.69 -12.06 13.69
N GLY A 62 4.81 -10.96 14.43
CA GLY A 62 5.98 -10.07 14.41
C GLY A 62 6.16 -9.39 13.04
N ALA A 63 5.06 -9.15 12.32
CA ALA A 63 5.11 -8.47 11.02
C ALA A 63 5.65 -7.05 11.17
N ASP A 64 5.41 -6.38 12.29
CA ASP A 64 5.95 -5.06 12.63
C ASP A 64 7.49 -5.04 12.59
N MET A 65 8.13 -6.08 13.16
CA MET A 65 9.60 -6.20 13.12
C MET A 65 10.11 -6.47 11.71
N ARG A 66 9.38 -7.23 10.90
CA ARG A 66 9.75 -7.50 9.50
C ARG A 66 9.57 -6.25 8.65
N ALA A 67 8.46 -5.53 8.82
CA ALA A 67 8.19 -4.26 8.16
C ALA A 67 9.28 -3.23 8.48
N SER A 68 9.64 -3.08 9.76
CA SER A 68 10.72 -2.18 10.19
C SER A 68 12.05 -2.52 9.53
N LYS A 69 12.43 -3.81 9.46
CA LYS A 69 13.64 -4.25 8.74
C LYS A 69 13.61 -3.99 7.23
N GLN A 70 12.45 -3.69 6.67
CA GLN A 70 12.24 -3.40 5.26
C GLN A 70 12.04 -1.90 4.99
N GLY A 71 12.26 -1.02 5.98
CA GLY A 71 12.05 0.42 5.84
C GLY A 71 10.57 0.83 5.86
N MET A 72 9.69 -0.06 6.33
CA MET A 72 8.27 0.22 6.52
C MET A 72 7.97 0.48 8.00
N GLY A 73 7.23 1.55 8.27
CA GLY A 73 6.69 1.85 9.59
C GLY A 73 5.41 1.07 9.89
N VAL A 74 4.84 1.35 11.06
CA VAL A 74 3.62 0.73 11.56
C VAL A 74 2.50 1.76 11.62
N ILE A 75 1.28 1.35 11.24
CA ILE A 75 0.07 2.17 11.21
C ILE A 75 -0.67 1.99 12.53
N SER A 76 -1.03 3.08 13.20
CA SER A 76 -1.91 3.00 14.37
C SER A 76 -3.37 2.76 13.97
N PRO A 77 -4.21 2.17 14.85
CA PRO A 77 -5.64 2.03 14.59
C PRO A 77 -6.34 3.36 14.25
N THR A 78 -5.91 4.47 14.86
CA THR A 78 -6.42 5.81 14.53
C THR A 78 -6.10 6.19 13.08
N GLN A 79 -4.86 5.96 12.63
CA GLN A 79 -4.47 6.23 11.24
C GLN A 79 -5.21 5.34 10.25
N VAL A 80 -5.58 4.11 10.63
CA VAL A 80 -6.45 3.24 9.79
C VAL A 80 -7.81 3.90 9.60
N LEU A 81 -8.44 4.38 10.68
CA LEU A 81 -9.76 5.02 10.60
C LEU A 81 -9.72 6.32 9.79
N GLU A 82 -8.72 7.17 10.04
CA GLU A 82 -8.52 8.43 9.29
C GLU A 82 -8.29 8.16 7.79
N SER A 83 -7.49 7.15 7.46
CA SER A 83 -7.26 6.77 6.06
C SER A 83 -8.52 6.20 5.42
N LEU A 84 -9.29 5.39 6.15
CA LEU A 84 -10.54 4.82 5.65
C LEU A 84 -11.56 5.91 5.32
N GLU A 85 -11.73 6.90 6.20
CA GLU A 85 -12.64 8.04 5.99
C GLU A 85 -12.24 8.86 4.76
N LEU A 86 -10.95 9.15 4.61
CA LEU A 86 -10.42 9.87 3.46
C LEU A 86 -10.64 9.10 2.16
N LEU A 87 -10.28 7.82 2.13
CA LEU A 87 -10.31 7.00 0.91
C LEU A 87 -11.72 6.63 0.47
N MET A 88 -12.64 6.41 1.41
CA MET A 88 -14.04 6.17 1.08
C MET A 88 -14.71 7.39 0.43
N SER A 89 -14.20 8.60 0.71
CA SER A 89 -14.72 9.84 0.12
C SER A 89 -14.10 10.15 -1.26
N GLY A 90 -13.11 9.38 -1.69
CA GLY A 90 -12.39 9.55 -2.95
C GLY A 90 -12.95 8.74 -4.12
N GLU A 91 -12.30 8.85 -5.26
CA GLU A 91 -12.68 8.12 -6.50
C GLU A 91 -11.72 6.97 -6.84
N ASP A 92 -10.61 6.85 -6.11
CA ASP A 92 -9.60 5.83 -6.36
C ASP A 92 -10.18 4.40 -6.26
N VAL A 93 -9.63 3.51 -7.07
CA VAL A 93 -10.02 2.09 -7.10
C VAL A 93 -9.07 1.25 -6.25
N GLU A 94 -7.80 1.66 -6.15
CA GLU A 94 -6.74 0.92 -5.49
C GLU A 94 -5.72 1.88 -4.89
N VAL A 95 -5.47 1.78 -3.58
CA VAL A 95 -4.59 2.70 -2.86
C VAL A 95 -3.72 1.99 -1.83
N GLY A 96 -2.42 2.30 -1.80
CA GLY A 96 -1.50 1.85 -0.77
C GLY A 96 -1.44 2.78 0.44
N VAL A 97 -1.70 2.25 1.63
CA VAL A 97 -1.49 2.94 2.92
C VAL A 97 -0.36 2.25 3.66
N VAL A 98 0.85 2.72 3.43
CA VAL A 98 2.08 2.13 3.99
C VAL A 98 3.01 3.26 4.43
N PRO A 99 3.33 3.37 5.73
CA PRO A 99 4.35 4.29 6.18
C PRO A 99 5.70 3.82 5.63
N LEU A 100 6.36 4.63 4.81
CA LEU A 100 7.63 4.29 4.16
C LEU A 100 8.74 5.26 4.57
N GLU A 101 9.88 4.72 4.98
CA GLU A 101 11.14 5.45 5.07
C GLU A 101 11.78 5.50 3.68
N TRP A 102 11.57 6.63 3.01
CA TRP A 102 11.82 6.77 1.58
C TRP A 102 13.28 6.51 1.18
N SER A 103 14.24 6.95 2.01
CA SER A 103 15.67 6.71 1.78
C SER A 103 16.01 5.22 1.78
N ALA A 104 15.52 4.47 2.77
CA ALA A 104 15.73 3.03 2.87
C ALA A 104 15.03 2.27 1.72
N TRP A 105 13.85 2.75 1.31
CA TRP A 105 13.12 2.15 0.20
C TRP A 105 13.82 2.36 -1.15
N GLN A 106 14.39 3.54 -1.41
CA GLN A 106 15.18 3.81 -2.62
C GLN A 106 16.41 2.91 -2.73
N GLU A 107 17.17 2.75 -1.66
CA GLU A 107 18.34 1.85 -1.63
C GLU A 107 17.95 0.40 -1.91
N ARG A 108 16.78 -0.02 -1.42
CA ARG A 108 16.24 -1.36 -1.67
C ARG A 108 15.79 -1.53 -3.12
N LEU A 109 15.07 -0.57 -3.69
CA LEU A 109 14.64 -0.61 -5.08
C LEU A 109 15.85 -0.66 -6.03
N ALA A 110 16.92 0.06 -5.70
CA ALA A 110 18.19 0.02 -6.45
C ALA A 110 18.79 -1.39 -6.55
N GLN A 111 18.48 -2.28 -5.61
CA GLN A 111 18.93 -3.68 -5.61
C GLN A 111 18.03 -4.61 -6.42
N TRP A 112 16.92 -4.13 -6.98
CA TRP A 112 15.99 -4.94 -7.79
C TRP A 112 16.15 -4.57 -9.27
N PRO A 113 16.94 -5.35 -10.06
CA PRO A 113 17.24 -5.00 -11.44
C PRO A 113 15.99 -4.92 -12.32
N PHE A 114 14.93 -5.64 -11.94
CA PHE A 114 13.63 -5.64 -12.61
C PHE A 114 12.90 -4.28 -12.54
N LEU A 115 13.21 -3.43 -11.57
CA LEU A 115 12.56 -2.11 -11.38
C LEU A 115 13.46 -0.93 -11.81
N ALA A 116 14.54 -1.18 -12.56
CA ALA A 116 15.47 -0.13 -12.97
C ALA A 116 14.76 1.03 -13.70
N ASP A 117 13.84 0.73 -14.61
CA ASP A 117 13.07 1.74 -15.37
C ASP A 117 12.11 2.55 -14.47
N TRP A 118 11.67 1.96 -13.36
CA TRP A 118 10.77 2.61 -12.40
C TRP A 118 11.53 3.61 -11.50
N GLN A 119 12.83 3.37 -11.24
CA GLN A 119 13.67 4.29 -10.47
C GLN A 119 13.82 5.65 -11.15
N GLU A 120 13.91 5.69 -12.48
CA GLU A 120 14.03 6.92 -13.27
C GLU A 120 12.73 7.76 -13.22
N THR A 121 11.58 7.09 -13.25
CA THR A 121 10.25 7.71 -13.15
C THR A 121 10.02 8.32 -11.76
N ILE A 122 10.40 7.60 -10.71
CA ILE A 122 10.30 8.05 -9.32
C ILE A 122 11.10 9.33 -9.05
N GLN A 123 12.35 9.39 -9.53
CA GLN A 123 13.19 10.58 -9.31
C GLN A 123 12.58 11.83 -9.95
N THR A 124 11.93 11.66 -11.10
CA THR A 124 11.26 12.75 -11.83
C THR A 124 10.02 13.26 -11.10
N THR A 125 9.22 12.36 -10.51
CA THR A 125 7.97 12.70 -9.80
C THR A 125 8.21 13.21 -8.38
N LEU A 126 9.26 12.75 -7.67
CA LEU A 126 9.58 13.28 -6.34
C LEU A 126 10.22 14.67 -6.39
N ALA A 127 11.03 14.94 -7.42
CA ALA A 127 11.62 16.26 -7.63
C ALA A 127 10.56 17.34 -7.86
N SER A 128 9.38 16.98 -8.36
CA SER A 128 8.25 17.90 -8.54
C SER A 128 7.30 17.99 -7.32
N LEU A 129 7.36 17.05 -6.37
CA LEU A 129 6.40 16.95 -5.27
C LEU A 129 6.96 17.24 -3.86
N CYS A 130 8.27 17.40 -3.64
CA CYS A 130 8.79 17.53 -2.27
C CYS A 130 9.96 18.53 -2.09
N PRO A 131 9.71 19.80 -1.68
CA PRO A 131 10.73 20.69 -1.14
C PRO A 131 11.01 20.50 0.37
N SER A 132 10.18 19.73 1.10
CA SER A 132 10.23 19.73 2.58
C SER A 132 9.64 18.47 3.23
N GLY A 133 10.45 17.43 3.39
CA GLY A 133 10.41 16.48 4.50
C GLY A 133 9.06 15.85 4.91
N LEU A 134 8.20 15.46 3.97
CA LEU A 134 6.91 14.81 4.29
C LEU A 134 7.03 13.28 4.35
N LYS A 135 6.44 12.70 5.40
CA LYS A 135 6.18 11.25 5.55
C LYS A 135 5.20 10.83 4.44
N ALA A 136 5.65 9.99 3.52
CA ALA A 136 4.83 9.51 2.40
C ALA A 136 3.62 8.71 2.91
N ILE A 137 2.42 9.13 2.51
CA ILE A 137 1.15 8.42 2.64
C ILE A 137 0.45 8.59 1.28
N LEU A 138 -0.10 7.49 0.73
CA LEU A 138 -0.63 7.29 -0.63
C LEU A 138 0.42 6.99 -1.72
N VAL A 139 0.43 5.73 -2.16
CA VAL A 139 0.79 5.37 -3.54
C VAL A 139 -0.51 5.04 -4.25
N THR A 140 -0.94 5.90 -5.17
CA THR A 140 -1.99 5.59 -6.14
C THR A 140 -1.31 5.02 -7.38
N LEU A 141 -1.80 3.87 -7.88
CA LEU A 141 -1.42 3.36 -9.19
C LEU A 141 -2.53 3.76 -10.17
N SER A 142 -2.20 4.64 -11.12
CA SER A 142 -3.08 5.06 -12.23
C SER A 142 -3.10 4.02 -13.35
#